data_AF-A0A839WCR7-F1
#
_entry.id   AF-A0A839WCR7-F1
#
_cell.length_a   1.000
_cell.length_b   1.000
_cell.length_c   1.000
_cell.angle_alpha   90.00
_cell.angle_beta   90.00
_cell.angle_gamma   90.00
#
_symmetry.space_group_name_H-M   'P 1'
#
loop_
_entity.id
_entity.type
_entity.pdbx_description
1 polymer ?
#
loop_
_entity_poly.entity_id
_entity_poly.type
_entity_poly.pdbx_seq_one_letter_code
_entity_poly.pdbx_strand_id
1 'polypeptide(L)' 'MIEHYLQSLKQVWANEPRPRRPSPFYLSPEQRIRILRELLRPVAKAK' A
#
# COMPACT_ATOMS: atom_id res chain seq x y z
N MET A 1 -3.76 -11.82 -10.35
CA MET A 1 -3.00 -10.73 -11.01
C MET A 1 -2.75 -9.56 -10.08
N ILE A 2 -3.79 -8.94 -9.51
CA ILE A 2 -3.63 -7.75 -8.63
C ILE A 2 -2.87 -8.04 -7.32
N GLU A 3 -3.12 -9.18 -6.68
CA GLU A 3 -2.41 -9.55 -5.44
C GLU A 3 -0.91 -9.77 -5.67
N HIS A 4 -0.52 -10.32 -6.82
CA HIS A 4 0.90 -10.49 -7.16
C HIS A 4 1.58 -9.13 -7.36
N TYR A 5 0.91 -8.20 -8.05
CA TYR A 5 1.37 -6.82 -8.21
C TYR A 5 1.54 -6.10 -6.85
N LEU A 6 0.56 -6.24 -5.95
CA LEU A 6 0.64 -5.68 -4.61
C LEU A 6 1.79 -6.28 -3.78
N GLN A 7 2.04 -7.58 -3.91
CA GLN A 7 3.19 -8.21 -3.24
C GLN A 7 4.52 -7.69 -3.79
N SER A 8 4.66 -7.53 -5.11
CA SER A 8 5.85 -6.92 -5.70
C SER A 8 6.09 -5.49 -5.20
N LEU A 9 5.05 -4.66 -5.13
CA LEU A 9 5.14 -3.30 -4.58
C LEU A 9 5.57 -3.30 -3.12
N LYS A 10 5.03 -4.23 -2.32
CA LYS A 10 5.41 -4.36 -0.91
C LYS A 10 6.92 -4.62 -0.76
N GLN A 11 7.48 -5.49 -1.59
CA GLN A 11 8.91 -5.81 -1.57
C GLN A 11 9.77 -4.60 -1.97
N VAL A 12 9.36 -3.85 -3.00
CA VAL A 12 10.06 -2.62 -3.41
C VAL A 12 10.09 -1.62 -2.26
N TRP A 13 8.94 -1.34 -1.63
CA TRP A 13 8.84 -0.37 -0.54
C TRP A 13 9.49 -0.82 0.77
N ALA A 14 9.65 -2.12 0.98
CA ALA A 14 10.39 -2.63 2.15
C ALA A 14 11.87 -2.21 2.14
N ASN A 15 12.43 -1.98 0.94
CA ASN A 15 13.82 -1.56 0.75
C ASN A 15 13.99 -0.03 0.70
N GLU A 16 12.90 0.74 0.77
CA GLU A 16 13.00 2.21 0.79
C GLU A 16 13.51 2.70 2.16
N PRO A 17 14.34 3.77 2.16
CA PRO A 17 14.81 4.37 3.40
C PRO A 17 13.63 4.90 4.22
N ARG A 18 13.54 4.45 5.48
CA ARG A 18 12.52 4.92 6.42
C ARG A 18 12.92 6.29 6.97
N PRO A 19 11.95 7.20 7.19
CA PRO A 19 12.25 8.48 7.80
C PRO A 19 12.81 8.26 9.20
N ARG A 20 13.87 8.99 9.53
CA ARG A 20 14.53 8.92 10.85
C ARG A 20 13.69 9.53 11.97
N ARG A 21 12.66 10.32 11.62
CA ARG A 21 11.73 10.95 12.54
C ARG A 21 10.32 10.55 12.17
N PRO A 22 9.41 10.41 13.15
CA PRO A 22 8.00 10.18 12.85
C PRO A 22 7.48 11.31 11.95
N SER A 23 6.94 10.94 10.80
CA SER A 23 6.32 11.86 9.86
C SER A 23 4.84 11.50 9.74
N PRO A 24 3.92 12.46 9.88
CA PRO A 24 2.49 12.19 9.76
C PRO A 24 2.09 11.76 8.35
N PHE A 25 2.94 12.03 7.36
CA PHE A 25 2.72 11.65 5.95
C PHE A 25 3.45 10.37 5.55
N TYR A 26 4.22 9.78 6.46
CA TYR A 26 4.89 8.52 6.17
C TYR A 26 3.93 7.35 6.35
N LEU A 27 3.77 6.57 5.28
CA LEU A 27 3.04 5.31 5.29
C LEU A 27 4.02 4.15 5.19
N SER A 28 3.87 3.18 6.11
CA SER A 28 4.57 1.89 6.02
C SER A 28 4.15 1.16 4.75
N PRO A 29 4.98 0.25 4.21
CA PRO A 29 4.61 -0.58 3.07
C PRO A 29 3.25 -1.27 3.26
N GLU A 30 2.96 -1.78 4.46
CA GLU A 30 1.68 -2.41 4.82
C GLU A 30 0.51 -1.43 4.71
N GLN A 31 0.68 -0.20 5.20
CA GLN A 31 -0.35 0.84 5.14
C GLN A 31 -0.64 1.24 3.69
N ARG A 32 0.41 1.42 2.87
CA ARG A 32 0.28 1.70 1.43
C ARG A 32 -0.50 0.60 0.71
N ILE A 33 -0.16 -0.67 0.97
CA ILE A 33 -0.86 -1.81 0.37
C ILE A 33 -2.32 -1.89 0.81
N ARG A 34 -2.62 -1.63 2.08
CA ARG A 34 -4.00 -1.60 2.57
C ARG A 34 -4.83 -0.52 1.84
N ILE A 35 -4.28 0.69 1.67
CA ILE A 35 -4.95 1.76 0.92
C ILE A 35 -5.18 1.34 -0.53
N LEU A 36 -4.15 0.79 -1.20
CA LEU A 36 -4.29 0.32 -2.57
C LEU A 36 -5.34 -0.77 -2.70
N ARG A 37 -5.45 -1.69 -1.75
CA ARG A 37 -6.51 -2.71 -1.76
C ARG A 37 -7.89 -2.10 -1.70
N GLU A 38 -8.11 -1.06 -0.89
CA GLU A 38 -9.40 -0.37 -0.83
C GLU A 38 -9.69 0.41 -2.12
N LEU A 39 -8.70 1.08 -2.70
CA LEU A 39 -8.86 1.84 -3.94
C LEU A 39 -9.11 0.95 -5.17
N LEU A 40 -8.43 -0.20 -5.21
CA LEU A 40 -8.53 -1.16 -6.29
C LEU A 40 -9.67 -2.16 -6.08
N ARG A 41 -10.31 -2.12 -4.90
CA ARG A 41 -11.52 -2.90 -4.66
C ARG A 41 -12.53 -2.46 -5.72
N PRO A 42 -13.12 -3.38 -6.49
CA PRO A 42 -14.20 -3.01 -7.38
C PRO A 42 -15.25 -2.30 -6.54
N VAL A 43 -15.77 -1.16 -7.03
CA VAL A 43 -16.89 -0.42 -6.43
C VAL A 43 -18.15 -1.27 -6.54
N ALA A 44 -18.15 -2.39 -5.82
CA ALA A 44 -19.23 -3.33 -5.77
C ALA A 44 -20.16 -2.84 -4.67
N LYS A 45 -21.26 -2.21 -5.11
CA LYS A 45 -22.46 -1.75 -4.39
C LYS A 45 -22.49 -0.26 -4.04
N ALA A 46 -22.66 0.56 -5.07
CA ALA A 46 -23.81 1.46 -5.05
C ALA A 46 -25.03 0.63 -5.52
N LYS A 47 -25.75 0.03 -4.59
CA LYS A 47 -27.08 -0.55 -4.83
C LYS A 47 -27.97 -0.18 -3.67
#